data_AF-A0A519B976-F1
#
_entry.id   AF-A0A519B976-F1
#
_cell.length_a   1.000
_cell.length_b   1.000
_cell.length_c   1.000
_cell.angle_alpha   90.00
_cell.angle_beta   90.00
_cell.angle_gamma   90.00
#
_symmetry.space_group_name_H-M   'P 1'
#
loop_
_entity.id
_entity.type
_entity.pdbx_description
1 polymer ?
#
loop_
_entity_poly.entity_id
_entity_poly.type
_entity_poly.pdbx_seq_one_letter_code
_entity_poly.pdbx_strand_id
1 'polypeptide(L)' 'MDENSASFDNKTGLSIIIEQLLLEVRDVSEEDFGKWYEKKRKVFNIGIRKAPTKEEFIKYLNYAVSLYPQDNPASFPN' A
#
# COMPACT_ATOMS: atom_id res chain seq x y z
N MET A 1 -20.03 29.10 -6.79
CA MET A 1 -18.89 28.46 -7.47
C MET A 1 -18.66 27.13 -6.77
N ASP A 2 -19.60 26.23 -7.03
CA ASP A 2 -19.43 24.86 -7.50
C ASP A 2 -18.05 24.20 -7.29
N GLU A 3 -18.11 23.10 -6.53
CA GLU A 3 -17.47 21.79 -6.71
C GLU A 3 -16.14 21.63 -7.48
N ASN A 4 -15.40 20.60 -7.04
CA ASN A 4 -14.28 19.92 -7.71
C ASN A 4 -12.92 20.62 -7.62
N SER A 5 -11.83 19.99 -7.20
CA SER A 5 -11.57 18.56 -7.03
C SER A 5 -10.38 18.50 -6.08
N ALA A 6 -10.54 17.90 -4.90
CA ALA A 6 -9.39 17.39 -4.17
C ALA A 6 -8.84 16.25 -5.02
N SER A 7 -8.06 16.60 -6.04
CA SER A 7 -7.21 15.69 -6.77
C SER A 7 -6.16 15.26 -5.76
N PHE A 8 -6.52 14.32 -4.88
CA PHE A 8 -5.56 13.42 -4.28
C PHE A 8 -4.84 12.83 -5.48
N ASP A 9 -3.67 13.37 -5.75
CA ASP A 9 -2.78 12.85 -6.77
C ASP A 9 -2.73 11.35 -6.52
N ASN A 10 -3.27 10.55 -7.45
CA ASN A 10 -3.55 9.14 -7.20
C ASN A 10 -2.27 8.41 -6.75
N LYS A 11 -1.10 8.96 -7.12
CA LYS A 11 0.23 8.56 -6.68
C LYS A 11 0.46 8.78 -5.19
N THR A 12 0.15 9.97 -4.66
CA THR A 12 0.25 10.29 -3.22
C THR A 12 -0.70 9.44 -2.39
N GLY A 13 -1.93 9.22 -2.87
CA GLY A 13 -2.90 8.36 -2.19
C GLY A 13 -2.44 6.90 -2.09
N LEU A 14 -1.89 6.35 -3.18
CA LEU A 14 -1.36 4.98 -3.21
C LEU A 14 -0.15 4.81 -2.29
N SER A 15 0.79 5.75 -2.28
CA SER A 15 1.96 5.69 -1.38
C SER A 15 1.54 5.63 0.09
N ILE A 16 0.58 6.48 0.50
CA ILE A 16 0.05 6.48 1.87
C ILE A 16 -0.59 5.13 2.22
N ILE A 17 -1.38 4.54 1.30
CA ILE A 17 -2.01 3.23 1.51
C ILE A 17 -0.95 2.13 1.67
N ILE A 18 0.09 2.13 0.83
CA ILE A 18 1.17 1.13 0.89
C ILE A 18 1.93 1.24 2.21
N GLU A 19 2.25 2.46 2.65
CA GLU A 19 2.94 2.70 3.94
C GLU A 19 2.09 2.24 5.13
N GLN A 20 0.78 2.55 5.12
CA GLN A 20 -0.15 2.06 6.15
C GLN A 20 -0.22 0.54 6.20
N LEU A 21 -0.36 -0.13 5.05
CA LEU A 21 -0.39 -1.59 5.00
C LEU A 21 0.91 -2.21 5.53
N LEU A 22 2.04 -1.55 5.28
CA LEU A 22 3.36 -2.02 5.72
C LEU A 22 3.55 -1.86 7.23
N LEU A 23 3.01 -0.80 7.84
CA LEU A 23 2.96 -0.65 9.29
C LEU A 23 2.05 -1.68 9.94
N GLU A 24 0.83 -1.83 9.42
CA GLU A 24 -0.14 -2.79 9.96
C GLU A 24 0.36 -4.23 9.88
N VAL A 25 0.92 -4.66 8.75
CA VAL A 25 1.41 -6.04 8.63
C VAL A 25 2.59 -6.32 9.55
N ARG A 26 3.43 -5.31 9.84
CA ARG A 26 4.57 -5.48 10.77
C ARG A 26 4.08 -5.75 12.19
N ASP A 27 3.01 -5.06 12.61
CA ASP A 27 2.39 -5.20 13.92
C ASP A 27 1.62 -6.53 14.08
N VAL A 28 1.05 -7.05 13.00
CA VAL A 28 0.28 -8.31 13.01
C VAL A 28 1.19 -9.54 13.20
N SER A 29 0.92 -10.37 14.20
CA SER A 29 1.61 -11.66 14.39
C SER A 29 1.43 -12.61 13.18
N GLU A 30 2.39 -13.49 12.93
CA GLU A 30 2.34 -14.42 11.78
C GLU A 30 1.10 -15.34 11.81
N GLU A 31 0.70 -15.77 13.00
CA GLU A 31 -0.50 -16.57 13.27
C GLU A 31 -1.81 -15.85 12.94
N ASP A 32 -1.86 -14.51 13.03
CA ASP A 32 -3.03 -13.70 12.68
C ASP A 32 -2.94 -13.06 11.30
N PHE A 33 -1.80 -13.19 10.61
CA PHE A 33 -1.59 -12.63 9.28
C PHE A 33 -2.65 -13.09 8.29
N GLY A 34 -3.01 -14.39 8.31
CA GLY A 34 -4.02 -14.93 7.39
C GLY A 34 -5.38 -14.24 7.52
N LYS A 35 -5.85 -14.00 8.76
CA LYS A 35 -7.13 -13.32 9.03
C LYS A 35 -7.06 -11.85 8.63
N TRP A 36 -5.96 -11.17 9.00
CA TRP A 36 -5.74 -9.77 8.63
C TRP A 36 -5.70 -9.60 7.11
N TYR A 37 -4.97 -10.47 6.42
CA TYR A 37 -4.81 -10.44 4.97
C TYR A 37 -6.13 -10.69 4.26
N GLU A 38 -6.94 -11.65 4.72
CA GLU A 38 -8.27 -11.90 4.15
C GLU A 38 -9.19 -10.69 4.31
N LYS A 39 -9.17 -10.03 5.48
CA LYS A 39 -9.94 -8.81 5.73
C LYS A 39 -9.54 -7.70 4.76
N LYS A 40 -8.23 -7.45 4.58
CA LYS A 40 -7.73 -6.43 3.63
C LYS A 40 -8.07 -6.80 2.19
N ARG A 41 -7.86 -8.06 1.79
CA ARG A 41 -8.20 -8.56 0.46
C ARG A 41 -9.67 -8.31 0.09
N LYS A 42 -10.61 -8.52 1.03
CA LYS A 42 -12.04 -8.23 0.83
C LYS A 42 -12.29 -6.75 0.58
N VAL A 43 -11.62 -5.86 1.31
CA VAL A 43 -11.72 -4.40 1.11
C VAL A 43 -11.26 -3.99 -0.29
N PHE A 44 -10.16 -4.56 -0.76
CA PHE A 44 -9.62 -4.27 -2.10
C PHE A 44 -10.24 -5.11 -3.23
N ASN A 45 -11.21 -5.97 -2.92
CA ASN A 45 -11.87 -6.89 -3.86
C ASN A 45 -10.91 -7.69 -4.76
N ILE A 46 -9.77 -8.15 -4.21
CA ILE A 46 -8.71 -8.79 -5.01
C ILE A 46 -9.00 -10.29 -5.15
N GLY A 47 -9.00 -10.80 -6.39
CA GLY A 47 -9.06 -12.23 -6.70
C GLY A 47 -7.68 -12.86 -6.78
N ILE A 48 -7.21 -13.52 -5.72
CA ILE A 48 -5.94 -14.27 -5.69
C ILE A 48 -6.19 -15.77 -5.46
N ARG A 49 -5.42 -16.57 -6.20
CA ARG A 49 -5.43 -18.05 -6.13
C ARG A 49 -4.69 -18.61 -4.91
N LYS A 50 -3.65 -17.92 -4.44
CA LYS A 50 -2.85 -18.30 -3.28
C LYS A 50 -2.55 -17.05 -2.46
N ALA A 51 -2.80 -17.10 -1.16
CA ALA A 51 -2.39 -16.05 -0.24
C ALA A 51 -0.85 -16.11 -0.06
N PRO A 52 -0.14 -14.96 -0.12
CA PRO A 52 1.29 -14.90 0.20
C PRO A 52 1.53 -15.20 1.67
N THR A 53 2.77 -15.52 2.05
CA THR A 53 3.19 -15.45 3.46
C THR A 53 3.33 -14.00 3.93
N LYS A 54 3.45 -13.79 5.24
CA LYS A 54 3.72 -12.46 5.83
C LYS A 54 4.99 -11.84 5.22
N GLU A 55 6.06 -12.62 5.12
CA GLU A 55 7.32 -12.18 4.53
C GLU A 55 7.19 -11.82 3.05
N GLU A 56 6.50 -12.66 2.26
CA GLU A 56 6.25 -12.38 0.84
C GLU A 56 5.44 -11.10 0.66
N PHE A 57 4.41 -10.91 1.48
CA PHE A 57 3.58 -9.71 1.43
C PHE A 57 4.36 -8.44 1.79
N ILE A 58 5.18 -8.49 2.84
CA ILE A 58 6.10 -7.39 3.20
C ILE A 58 7.06 -7.10 2.05
N LYS A 59 7.61 -8.13 1.39
CA LYS A 59 8.50 -7.96 0.23
C LYS A 59 7.77 -7.25 -0.92
N TYR A 60 6.52 -7.62 -1.21
CA TYR A 60 5.72 -6.95 -2.23
C TYR A 60 5.43 -5.50 -1.90
N LEU A 61 5.10 -5.19 -0.65
CA LEU A 61 4.89 -3.81 -0.22
C LEU A 61 6.16 -2.97 -0.32
N ASN A 62 7.32 -3.48 0.12
CA ASN A 62 8.60 -2.78 -0.05
C ASN A 62 8.95 -2.55 -1.53
N TYR A 63 8.68 -3.54 -2.38
CA TYR A 63 8.83 -3.37 -3.83
C TYR A 63 7.89 -2.29 -4.36
N ALA A 64 6.63 -2.26 -3.94
CA ALA A 64 5.69 -1.22 -4.31
C ALA A 64 6.16 0.17 -3.85
N VAL A 65 6.69 0.32 -2.63
CA VAL A 65 7.31 1.58 -2.15
C VAL A 65 8.44 2.03 -3.09
N SER A 66 9.28 1.10 -3.56
CA SER A 66 10.37 1.45 -4.49
C SER A 66 9.89 1.89 -5.89
N LEU A 67 8.70 1.45 -6.30
CA LEU A 67 8.08 1.86 -7.58
C LEU A 67 7.34 3.19 -7.48
N TYR A 68 6.89 3.55 -6.28
CA TYR A 68 6.28 4.83 -5.98
C TYR A 68 7.18 5.63 -5.04
N PRO A 69 8.40 6.03 -5.48
CA PRO A 69 9.16 7.00 -4.71
C PRO A 69 8.25 8.22 -4.54
N GLN A 70 8.05 8.64 -3.28
CA GLN A 70 7.47 9.93 -2.96
C GLN A 70 8.11 10.93 -3.92
N ASP A 71 7.30 11.50 -4.83
CA ASP A 71 7.78 12.50 -5.77
C ASP A 71 8.43 13.57 -4.91
N ASN A 72 9.75 13.60 -4.88
CA ASN A 72 10.49 14.64 -4.19
C ASN A 72 10.44 15.81 -5.16
N PRO A 73 9.64 16.87 -4.94
CA PRO A 73 9.60 18.02 -5.85
C PRO A 73 10.94 18.79 -5.91
N ALA A 74 12.00 18.30 -5.25
CA ALA A 74 13.32 18.92 -5.19
C ALA A 74 14.34 18.40 -6.24
N SER A 75 13.93 17.60 -7.23
CA SER A 75 14.80 17.26 -8.38
C SER A 75 14.43 18.08 -9.61
N PHE A 76 14.65 19.39 -9.55
CA PHE A 76 14.93 20.18 -10.75
C PHE A 76 16.46 20.35 -10.84
N PRO A 77 17.11 19.89 -11.92
CA PRO A 77 18.55 20.10 -12.10
C PRO A 77 18.82 21.60 -12.30
N ASN A 78 19.82 22.09 -11.57
CA ASN A 78 20.37 23.44 -11.64
C ASN A 78 21.12 23.68 -12.96
#